data_AF-A0A7V5YSB0-F1
#
_entry.id   AF-A0A7V5YSB0-F1
#
_cell.length_a   1.000
_cell.length_b   1.000
_cell.length_c   1.000
_cell.angle_alpha   90.00
_cell.angle_beta   90.00
_cell.angle_gamma   90.00
#
_symmetry.space_group_name_H-M   'P 1'
#
loop_
_entity.id
_entity.type
_entity.pdbx_description
1 polymer ?
#
loop_
_entity_poly.entity_id
_entity_poly.type
_entity_poly.pdbx_seq_one_letter_code
_entity_poly.pdbx_strand_id
1 'polypeptide(L)'
;MRLPTRSVNARSVAAFLRRPALWVGGLLLAEVVFFHWKVLFVPGYVIPWDLRYFHLPHAAYIASCLARGELPLWDPFTYCGRPFAANIQVQLFYPPRWVSIGLHLWLGWDLLYCLELELIAHVFLAGLLTWLFLREFGLSPAAAAAGATAYQLGPFFSSQAQHIGAVSAAGWLPLTWLAAARLARNPSASALLLWAFGLALTIFCGLPAMTVVAAFSSWWVAFTLARPWRQRLRITLLAALAALLAGLLAGIQLLP
;
A
#
# COMPACT_ATOMS: atom_id res chain seq x y z
N MET A 1 -13.01 29.66 -39.02
CA MET A 1 -13.33 28.37 -38.38
C MET A 1 -13.24 28.57 -36.86
N ARG A 2 -14.37 28.86 -36.18
CA ARG A 2 -14.39 29.09 -34.72
C ARG A 2 -14.46 27.73 -34.02
N LEU A 3 -13.43 27.38 -33.27
CA LEU A 3 -13.46 26.17 -32.43
C LEU A 3 -14.55 26.33 -31.36
N PRO A 4 -15.40 25.32 -31.12
CA PRO A 4 -16.40 25.39 -30.06
C PRO A 4 -15.69 25.28 -28.71
N THR A 5 -15.60 26.39 -27.99
CA THR A 5 -15.25 26.40 -26.56
C THR A 5 -16.36 25.68 -25.80
N ARG A 6 -16.16 24.40 -25.47
CA ARG A 6 -17.02 23.67 -24.52
C ARG A 6 -16.91 24.37 -23.17
N SER A 7 -17.82 25.30 -22.88
CA SER A 7 -17.98 25.86 -21.55
C SER A 7 -18.31 24.73 -20.58
N VAL A 8 -17.43 24.47 -19.61
CA VAL A 8 -17.71 23.52 -18.53
C VAL A 8 -18.98 23.99 -17.82
N ASN A 9 -20.04 23.19 -17.90
CA ASN A 9 -21.38 23.57 -17.44
C ASN A 9 -21.39 23.69 -15.91
N ALA A 10 -21.70 24.87 -15.35
CA ALA A 10 -21.67 25.09 -13.90
C ALA A 10 -22.54 24.09 -13.10
N ARG A 11 -23.61 23.58 -13.72
CA ARG A 11 -24.47 22.52 -13.14
C ARG A 11 -23.75 21.17 -12.98
N SER A 12 -22.84 20.81 -13.90
CA SER A 12 -22.09 19.55 -13.80
C SER A 12 -20.99 19.63 -12.74
N VAL A 13 -20.38 20.81 -12.55
CA VAL A 13 -19.40 21.05 -11.47
C VAL A 13 -20.09 20.91 -10.10
N ALA A 14 -21.25 21.52 -9.92
CA ALA A 14 -22.01 21.40 -8.67
C ALA A 14 -22.45 19.96 -8.36
N ALA A 15 -22.83 19.17 -9.38
CA ALA A 15 -23.17 17.76 -9.21
C ALA A 15 -21.95 16.89 -8.85
N PHE A 16 -20.78 17.18 -9.41
CA PHE A 16 -19.52 16.51 -9.10
C PHE A 16 -19.05 16.81 -7.67
N LEU A 17 -19.14 18.06 -7.22
CA LEU A 17 -18.80 18.47 -5.85
C LEU A 17 -19.69 17.79 -4.78
N ARG A 18 -20.90 17.38 -5.14
CA ARG A 18 -21.79 16.56 -4.27
C ARG A 18 -21.31 15.12 -4.09
N ARG A 19 -20.35 14.65 -4.89
CA ARG A 19 -19.78 13.30 -4.83
C ARG A 19 -18.31 13.34 -4.41
N PRO A 20 -18.04 13.52 -3.10
CA PRO A 20 -16.68 13.76 -2.61
C PRO A 20 -15.68 12.68 -2.99
N ALA A 21 -16.10 11.41 -3.02
CA ALA A 21 -15.23 10.32 -3.43
C ALA A 21 -14.69 10.46 -4.86
N LEU A 22 -15.50 10.97 -5.80
CA LEU A 22 -15.10 11.06 -7.20
C LEU A 22 -14.07 12.16 -7.43
N TRP A 23 -14.29 13.33 -6.86
CA TRP A 23 -13.38 14.44 -7.07
C TRP A 23 -12.10 14.29 -6.26
N VAL A 24 -12.17 13.72 -5.05
CA VAL A 24 -10.96 13.39 -4.28
C VAL A 24 -10.17 12.29 -4.97
N GLY A 25 -10.82 11.22 -5.41
CA GLY A 25 -10.15 10.17 -6.18
C GLY A 25 -9.50 10.71 -7.45
N GLY A 26 -10.20 11.59 -8.18
CA GLY A 26 -9.65 12.26 -9.35
C GLY A 26 -8.45 13.17 -9.03
N LEU A 27 -8.49 13.92 -7.92
CA LEU A 27 -7.39 14.75 -7.45
C LEU A 27 -6.16 13.90 -7.11
N LEU A 28 -6.31 12.90 -6.24
CA LEU A 28 -5.22 12.03 -5.81
C LEU A 28 -4.61 11.28 -7.00
N LEU A 29 -5.43 10.84 -7.95
CA LEU A 29 -4.95 10.24 -9.19
C LEU A 29 -4.18 11.23 -10.04
N ALA A 30 -4.68 12.47 -10.21
CA ALA A 30 -3.99 13.52 -10.95
C ALA A 30 -2.64 13.87 -10.32
N GLU A 31 -2.53 13.90 -9.00
CA GLU A 31 -1.27 14.09 -8.27
C GLU A 31 -0.26 12.96 -8.55
N VAL A 32 -0.69 11.70 -8.48
CA VAL A 32 0.17 10.55 -8.79
C VAL A 32 0.64 10.60 -10.25
N VAL A 33 -0.29 10.83 -11.18
CA VAL A 33 0.00 10.93 -12.61
C VAL A 33 0.96 12.08 -12.89
N PHE A 34 0.74 13.25 -12.28
CA PHE A 34 1.61 14.41 -12.44
C PHE A 34 3.01 14.16 -11.90
N PHE A 35 3.15 13.53 -10.73
CA PHE A 35 4.47 13.29 -10.14
C PHE A 35 5.26 12.18 -10.87
N HIS A 36 4.57 11.11 -11.28
CA HIS A 36 5.20 9.94 -11.92
C HIS A 36 5.08 9.93 -13.45
N TRP A 37 4.69 11.05 -14.07
CA TRP A 37 4.39 11.11 -15.51
C TRP A 37 5.54 10.60 -16.40
N LYS A 38 6.79 10.82 -16.00
CA LYS A 38 7.95 10.32 -16.74
C LYS A 38 8.02 8.80 -16.73
N VAL A 39 7.86 8.18 -15.56
CA VAL A 39 7.82 6.71 -15.43
C VAL A 39 6.64 6.14 -16.20
N LEU A 40 5.48 6.80 -16.14
CA LEU A 40 4.26 6.32 -16.78
C LEU A 40 4.25 6.45 -18.31
N PHE A 41 4.88 7.49 -18.87
CA PHE A 41 4.66 7.85 -20.28
C PHE A 41 5.93 8.13 -21.08
N VAL A 42 7.11 8.23 -20.47
CA VAL A 42 8.37 8.47 -21.19
C VAL A 42 9.12 7.15 -21.36
N PRO A 43 9.20 6.59 -22.58
CA PRO A 43 9.90 5.33 -22.80
C PRO A 43 11.35 5.37 -22.32
N GLY A 44 11.77 4.35 -21.58
CA GLY A 44 13.13 4.23 -21.04
C GLY A 44 13.40 5.06 -19.78
N TYR A 45 12.46 5.90 -19.32
CA TYR A 45 12.57 6.52 -18.01
C TYR A 45 12.10 5.54 -16.93
N VAL A 46 13.04 5.09 -16.10
CA VAL A 46 12.79 4.07 -15.07
C VAL A 46 13.15 4.57 -13.69
N ILE A 47 12.52 4.00 -12.67
CA ILE A 47 12.94 4.17 -11.28
C ILE A 47 14.31 3.47 -11.12
N PRO A 48 15.35 4.20 -10.68
CA PRO A 48 16.73 3.70 -10.68
C PRO A 48 17.04 2.78 -9.48
N TRP A 49 18.30 2.35 -9.40
CA TRP A 49 18.91 1.72 -8.23
C TRP A 49 18.22 0.43 -7.78
N ASP A 50 17.82 0.32 -6.52
CA ASP A 50 17.35 -0.92 -5.89
C ASP A 50 16.13 -1.53 -6.57
N LEU A 51 15.22 -0.73 -7.13
CA LEU A 51 14.08 -1.28 -7.87
C LEU A 51 14.57 -2.13 -9.05
N ARG A 52 15.57 -1.62 -9.78
CA ARG A 52 16.14 -2.27 -10.95
C ARG A 52 17.18 -3.34 -10.63
N TYR A 53 18.04 -3.10 -9.63
CA TYR A 53 19.19 -3.96 -9.37
C TYR A 53 18.95 -5.00 -8.26
N PHE A 54 17.97 -4.77 -7.38
CA PHE A 54 17.64 -5.69 -6.28
C PHE A 54 16.26 -6.33 -6.47
N HIS A 55 15.21 -5.53 -6.68
CA HIS A 55 13.83 -6.06 -6.72
C HIS A 55 13.49 -6.76 -8.03
N LEU A 56 13.94 -6.22 -9.18
CA LEU A 56 13.67 -6.80 -10.49
C LEU A 56 14.26 -8.22 -10.68
N PRO A 57 15.53 -8.53 -10.34
CA PRO A 57 16.04 -9.89 -10.46
C PRO A 57 15.25 -10.91 -9.64
N HIS A 58 14.79 -10.53 -8.45
CA HIS A 58 13.94 -11.38 -7.62
C HIS A 58 12.56 -11.60 -8.25
N ALA A 59 11.94 -10.55 -8.80
CA ALA A 59 10.69 -10.68 -9.53
C ALA A 59 10.85 -11.57 -10.78
N ALA A 60 11.95 -11.41 -11.52
CA ALA A 60 12.24 -12.18 -12.72
C ALA A 60 12.44 -13.67 -12.39
N TYR A 61 13.10 -13.97 -11.27
CA TYR A 61 13.24 -15.34 -10.79
C TYR A 61 11.87 -15.97 -10.48
N ILE A 62 11.01 -15.26 -9.73
CA ILE A 62 9.62 -15.69 -9.45
C ILE A 62 8.87 -15.98 -10.75
N ALA A 63 8.88 -15.02 -11.70
CA ALA A 63 8.23 -15.17 -12.99
C ALA A 63 8.74 -16.40 -13.75
N SER A 64 10.06 -16.62 -13.76
CA SER A 64 10.68 -17.75 -14.46
C SER A 64 10.26 -19.11 -13.88
N CYS A 65 10.19 -19.24 -12.55
CA CYS A 65 9.75 -20.46 -11.88
C CYS A 65 8.28 -20.74 -12.20
N LEU A 66 7.42 -19.72 -12.06
CA LEU A 66 5.98 -19.86 -12.32
C LEU A 66 5.70 -20.19 -13.79
N ALA A 67 6.47 -19.63 -14.74
CA ALA A 67 6.37 -19.99 -16.15
C ALA A 67 6.72 -21.47 -16.43
N ARG A 68 7.52 -22.11 -15.56
CA ARG A 68 7.84 -23.54 -15.61
C ARG A 68 6.91 -24.41 -14.74
N GLY A 69 5.94 -23.82 -14.05
CA GLY A 69 5.09 -24.53 -13.09
C GLY A 69 5.80 -24.91 -11.79
N GLU A 70 6.91 -24.24 -11.48
CA GLU A 70 7.71 -24.48 -10.27
C GLU A 70 7.38 -23.46 -9.17
N LEU A 71 7.38 -23.90 -7.92
CA LEU A 71 7.33 -22.99 -6.78
C LEU A 71 8.73 -22.42 -6.50
N PRO A 72 8.90 -21.08 -6.40
CA PRO A 72 10.20 -20.45 -6.18
C PRO A 72 10.62 -20.58 -4.71
N LEU A 73 11.02 -21.77 -4.28
CA LEU A 73 11.38 -22.06 -2.89
C LEU A 73 12.89 -21.96 -2.63
N TRP A 74 13.74 -22.21 -3.63
CA TRP A 74 15.18 -22.28 -3.50
C TRP A 74 15.89 -21.50 -4.61
N ASP A 75 16.68 -20.49 -4.25
CA ASP A 75 17.49 -19.71 -5.19
C ASP A 75 18.86 -20.38 -5.34
N PRO A 76 19.19 -20.99 -6.50
CA PRO A 76 20.45 -21.69 -6.71
C PRO A 76 21.61 -20.74 -7.06
N PHE A 77 21.35 -19.46 -7.34
CA PHE A 77 22.32 -18.54 -7.92
C PHE A 77 23.12 -17.79 -6.85
N THR A 78 22.50 -17.54 -5.69
CA THR A 78 23.13 -16.74 -4.63
C THR A 78 23.81 -17.64 -3.58
N TYR A 79 25.09 -17.41 -3.28
CA TYR A 79 25.86 -18.07 -2.20
C TYR A 79 25.80 -19.62 -2.20
N CYS A 80 25.91 -20.25 -3.38
CA CYS A 80 25.78 -21.71 -3.55
C CYS A 80 24.39 -22.28 -3.21
N GLY A 81 23.39 -21.41 -3.06
CA GLY A 81 22.01 -21.78 -2.80
C GLY A 81 21.48 -21.19 -1.49
N ARG A 82 20.25 -20.67 -1.51
CA ARG A 82 19.55 -20.21 -0.31
C ARG A 82 18.04 -20.42 -0.40
N PRO A 83 17.32 -20.54 0.73
CA PRO A 83 15.86 -20.53 0.73
C PRO A 83 15.34 -19.19 0.18
N PHE A 84 14.71 -19.21 -0.99
CA PHE A 84 14.21 -18.00 -1.64
C PHE A 84 12.97 -17.44 -0.93
N ALA A 85 12.05 -18.34 -0.55
CA ALA A 85 10.82 -17.97 0.15
C ALA A 85 11.07 -17.32 1.53
N ALA A 86 12.19 -17.64 2.18
CA ALA A 86 12.58 -17.05 3.47
C ALA A 86 13.06 -15.60 3.33
N ASN A 87 13.44 -15.14 2.14
CA ASN A 87 13.80 -13.76 1.92
C ASN A 87 12.53 -12.91 1.80
N ILE A 88 12.08 -12.35 2.92
CA ILE A 88 10.88 -11.50 3.01
C ILE A 88 10.89 -10.34 2.00
N GLN A 89 12.06 -9.83 1.58
CA GLN A 89 12.18 -8.68 0.69
C GLN A 89 11.78 -9.00 -0.77
N VAL A 90 11.67 -10.28 -1.13
CA VAL A 90 11.27 -10.69 -2.48
C VAL A 90 9.75 -10.61 -2.70
N GLN A 91 8.98 -10.41 -1.62
CA GLN A 91 7.52 -10.24 -1.66
C GLN A 91 6.80 -11.44 -2.30
N LEU A 92 7.31 -12.66 -2.09
CA LEU A 92 6.75 -13.87 -2.72
C LEU A 92 5.27 -14.08 -2.36
N PHE A 93 4.89 -13.88 -1.10
CA PHE A 93 3.52 -14.06 -0.64
C PHE A 93 2.69 -12.76 -0.64
N TYR A 94 3.19 -11.71 -1.28
CA TYR A 94 2.54 -10.41 -1.32
C TYR A 94 1.54 -10.31 -2.48
N PRO A 95 0.22 -10.12 -2.25
CA PRO A 95 -0.77 -10.19 -3.33
C PRO A 95 -0.53 -9.23 -4.50
N PRO A 96 -0.16 -7.94 -4.30
CA PRO A 96 0.17 -7.06 -5.42
C PRO A 96 1.34 -7.54 -6.29
N ARG A 97 2.31 -8.25 -5.70
CA ARG A 97 3.41 -8.85 -6.47
C ARG A 97 2.91 -9.87 -7.49
N TRP A 98 1.92 -10.70 -7.11
CA TRP A 98 1.32 -11.67 -8.02
C TRP A 98 0.60 -11.00 -9.19
N VAL A 99 0.00 -9.82 -8.95
CA VAL A 99 -0.59 -9.01 -10.04
C VAL A 99 0.51 -8.56 -11.00
N SER A 100 1.62 -8.00 -10.49
CA SER A 100 2.76 -7.57 -11.31
C SER A 100 3.34 -8.71 -12.16
N ILE A 101 3.48 -9.91 -11.55
CA ILE A 101 3.97 -11.10 -12.26
C ILE A 101 2.94 -11.61 -13.28
N GLY A 102 1.65 -11.59 -12.96
CA GLY A 102 0.59 -11.99 -13.89
C GLY A 102 0.49 -11.06 -15.11
N LEU A 103 0.63 -9.75 -14.93
CA LEU A 103 0.71 -8.78 -16.03
C LEU A 103 1.88 -9.10 -16.97
N HIS A 104 3.04 -9.44 -16.41
CA HIS A 104 4.20 -9.85 -17.18
C HIS A 104 3.96 -11.16 -17.95
N LEU A 105 3.54 -12.23 -17.25
CA LEU A 105 3.44 -13.57 -17.82
C LEU A 105 2.28 -13.72 -18.81
N TRP A 106 1.14 -13.05 -18.58
CA TRP A 106 -0.08 -13.23 -19.38
C TRP A 106 -0.30 -12.13 -20.41
N LEU A 107 0.09 -10.89 -20.11
CA LEU A 107 -0.08 -9.76 -21.04
C LEU A 107 1.22 -9.39 -21.75
N GLY A 108 2.35 -10.01 -21.40
CA GLY A 108 3.65 -9.75 -22.02
C GLY A 108 4.21 -8.37 -21.68
N TRP A 109 3.75 -7.74 -20.60
CA TRP A 109 4.23 -6.43 -20.20
C TRP A 109 5.66 -6.51 -19.67
N ASP A 110 6.42 -5.43 -19.84
CA ASP A 110 7.75 -5.33 -19.25
C ASP A 110 7.66 -5.47 -17.72
N LEU A 111 8.47 -6.36 -17.16
CA LEU A 111 8.37 -6.71 -15.75
C LEU A 111 8.77 -5.54 -14.84
N LEU A 112 9.78 -4.75 -15.23
CA LEU A 112 10.19 -3.58 -14.46
C LEU A 112 9.06 -2.56 -14.44
N TYR A 113 8.43 -2.31 -15.59
CA TYR A 113 7.26 -1.44 -15.67
C TYR A 113 6.10 -1.92 -14.79
N CYS A 114 5.85 -3.24 -14.71
CA CYS A 114 4.83 -3.78 -13.79
C CYS A 114 5.16 -3.48 -12.32
N LEU A 115 6.43 -3.58 -11.90
CA LEU A 115 6.86 -3.23 -10.55
C LEU A 115 6.76 -1.72 -10.26
N GLU A 116 7.04 -0.88 -11.26
CA GLU A 116 6.87 0.56 -11.17
C GLU A 116 5.38 0.92 -10.99
N LEU A 117 4.49 0.27 -11.74
CA LEU A 117 3.05 0.42 -11.56
C LEU A 117 2.58 -0.02 -10.17
N GLU A 118 3.11 -1.12 -9.64
CA GLU A 118 2.84 -1.56 -8.27
C GLU A 118 3.21 -0.47 -7.27
N LEU A 119 4.41 0.10 -7.37
CA LEU A 119 4.88 1.17 -6.51
C LEU A 119 3.97 2.41 -6.59
N ILE A 120 3.69 2.87 -7.81
CA ILE A 120 2.85 4.04 -8.09
C ILE A 120 1.43 3.83 -7.56
N ALA A 121 0.88 2.62 -7.71
CA ALA A 121 -0.43 2.26 -7.18
C ALA A 121 -0.48 2.35 -5.65
N HIS A 122 0.60 2.01 -4.94
CA HIS A 122 0.67 2.16 -3.48
C HIS A 122 0.72 3.62 -3.03
N VAL A 123 1.34 4.51 -3.80
CA VAL A 123 1.30 5.96 -3.53
C VAL A 123 -0.13 6.49 -3.64
N PHE A 124 -0.87 6.10 -4.69
CA PHE A 124 -2.29 6.44 -4.83
C PHE A 124 -3.13 5.87 -3.67
N LEU A 125 -2.91 4.60 -3.35
CA LEU A 125 -3.61 3.89 -2.28
C LEU A 125 -3.36 4.55 -0.91
N ALA A 126 -2.15 5.01 -0.64
CA ALA A 126 -1.80 5.78 0.55
C ALA A 126 -2.67 7.03 0.72
N GLY A 127 -2.83 7.81 -0.35
CA GLY A 127 -3.72 8.97 -0.36
C GLY A 127 -5.17 8.59 -0.12
N LEU A 128 -5.67 7.59 -0.85
CA LEU A 128 -7.07 7.16 -0.75
C LEU A 128 -7.41 6.65 0.65
N LEU A 129 -6.57 5.81 1.24
CA LEU A 129 -6.78 5.27 2.58
C LEU A 129 -6.62 6.34 3.65
N THR A 130 -5.70 7.29 3.48
CA THR A 130 -5.57 8.44 4.39
C THR A 130 -6.81 9.32 4.35
N TRP A 131 -7.37 9.56 3.16
CA TRP A 131 -8.63 10.28 3.03
C TRP A 131 -9.75 9.56 3.80
N LEU A 132 -9.92 8.25 3.60
CA LEU A 132 -10.92 7.44 4.33
C LEU A 132 -10.71 7.49 5.86
N PHE A 133 -9.46 7.38 6.30
CA PHE A 133 -9.06 7.53 7.70
C PHE A 133 -9.47 8.89 8.27
N LEU A 134 -9.14 9.99 7.59
CA LEU A 134 -9.49 11.33 8.04
C LEU A 134 -11.01 11.58 8.04
N ARG A 135 -11.75 10.96 7.10
CA ARG A 135 -13.22 11.00 7.11
C ARG A 135 -13.82 10.30 8.33
N GLU A 136 -13.18 9.27 8.87
CA GLU A 136 -13.58 8.63 10.13
C GLU A 136 -13.57 9.65 11.30
N PHE A 137 -12.69 10.67 11.26
CA PHE A 137 -12.64 11.73 12.28
C PHE A 137 -13.69 12.83 12.10
N GLY A 138 -14.56 12.73 11.11
CA GLY A 138 -15.61 13.72 10.85
C GLY A 138 -15.11 14.97 10.12
N LEU A 139 -13.89 14.94 9.57
CA LEU A 139 -13.38 16.04 8.75
C LEU A 139 -14.24 16.22 7.50
N SER A 140 -14.33 17.48 7.05
CA SER A 140 -14.96 17.80 5.77
C SER A 140 -14.20 17.10 4.63
N PRO A 141 -14.87 16.79 3.50
CA PRO A 141 -14.20 16.18 2.34
C PRO A 141 -12.94 16.93 1.90
N ALA A 142 -12.96 18.27 1.92
CA ALA A 142 -11.83 19.11 1.54
C ALA A 142 -10.67 19.06 2.54
N ALA A 143 -10.97 19.14 3.85
CA ALA A 143 -9.93 19.02 4.87
C ALA A 143 -9.27 17.63 4.86
N ALA A 144 -10.06 16.56 4.68
CA ALA A 144 -9.55 15.21 4.54
C ALA A 144 -8.72 15.04 3.26
N ALA A 145 -9.12 15.68 2.15
CA ALA A 145 -8.35 15.64 0.91
C ALA A 145 -6.99 16.33 1.08
N ALA A 146 -6.93 17.49 1.73
CA ALA A 146 -5.68 18.17 2.00
C ALA A 146 -4.71 17.32 2.84
N GLY A 147 -5.20 16.62 3.87
CA GLY A 147 -4.39 15.69 4.65
C GLY A 147 -3.96 14.44 3.86
N ALA A 148 -4.82 13.93 2.99
CA ALA A 148 -4.50 12.82 2.09
C ALA A 148 -3.40 13.20 1.08
N THR A 149 -3.50 14.37 0.45
CA THR A 149 -2.46 14.94 -0.42
C THR A 149 -1.14 15.09 0.35
N ALA A 150 -1.18 15.62 1.58
CA ALA A 150 0.02 15.79 2.40
C ALA A 150 0.71 14.46 2.74
N TYR A 151 -0.06 13.38 2.96
CA TYR A 151 0.48 12.05 3.18
C TYR A 151 1.03 11.43 1.89
N GLN A 152 0.23 11.46 0.81
CA GLN A 152 0.55 10.90 -0.50
C GLN A 152 1.81 11.51 -1.12
N LEU A 153 1.95 12.84 -1.04
CA LEU A 153 3.09 13.60 -1.54
C LEU A 153 4.17 13.82 -0.47
N GLY A 154 4.07 13.12 0.66
CA GLY A 154 5.01 13.22 1.77
C GLY A 154 6.42 12.78 1.35
N PRO A 155 7.47 13.33 2.00
CA PRO A 155 8.86 13.11 1.61
C PRO A 155 9.28 11.64 1.66
N PHE A 156 8.64 10.82 2.51
CA PHE A 156 8.90 9.39 2.61
C PHE A 156 8.74 8.66 1.27
N PHE A 157 7.67 8.94 0.51
CA PHE A 157 7.46 8.29 -0.79
C PHE A 157 8.52 8.70 -1.81
N SER A 158 8.97 9.95 -1.78
CA SER A 158 10.05 10.42 -2.65
C SER A 158 11.42 9.87 -2.26
N SER A 159 11.73 9.78 -0.96
CA SER A 159 13.04 9.28 -0.48
C SER A 159 13.16 7.76 -0.61
N GLN A 160 12.04 7.04 -0.50
CA GLN A 160 11.98 5.58 -0.59
C GLN A 160 11.55 5.06 -1.95
N ALA A 161 11.49 5.89 -3.00
CA ALA A 161 10.94 5.53 -4.31
C ALA A 161 11.65 4.32 -4.98
N GLN A 162 12.86 3.96 -4.56
CA GLN A 162 13.58 2.78 -5.04
C GLN A 162 13.33 1.50 -4.22
N HIS A 163 12.75 1.63 -3.01
CA HIS A 163 12.54 0.53 -2.08
C HIS A 163 11.06 0.13 -2.06
N ILE A 164 10.64 -0.72 -3.00
CA ILE A 164 9.22 -1.06 -3.20
C ILE A 164 8.55 -1.59 -1.93
N GLY A 165 9.25 -2.36 -1.10
CA GLY A 165 8.71 -2.84 0.18
C GLY A 165 8.39 -1.73 1.18
N ALA A 166 9.19 -0.66 1.20
CA ALA A 166 8.93 0.51 2.04
C ALA A 166 7.70 1.28 1.55
N VAL A 167 7.61 1.54 0.25
CA VAL A 167 6.49 2.25 -0.36
C VAL A 167 5.19 1.45 -0.22
N SER A 168 5.22 0.15 -0.47
CA SER A 168 4.06 -0.73 -0.30
C SER A 168 3.55 -0.75 1.13
N ALA A 169 4.45 -0.89 2.12
CA ALA A 169 4.06 -0.89 3.53
C ALA A 169 3.51 0.47 3.99
N ALA A 170 4.10 1.58 3.53
CA ALA A 170 3.56 2.92 3.76
C ALA A 170 2.18 3.10 3.09
N GLY A 171 1.96 2.51 1.91
CA GLY A 171 0.67 2.42 1.24
C GLY A 171 -0.44 1.88 2.15
N TRP A 172 -0.15 0.82 2.91
CA TRP A 172 -1.11 0.16 3.79
C TRP A 172 -1.23 0.77 5.19
N LEU A 173 -0.29 1.62 5.61
CA LEU A 173 -0.29 2.22 6.94
C LEU A 173 -1.65 2.85 7.32
N PRO A 174 -2.27 3.68 6.45
CA PRO A 174 -3.54 4.32 6.79
C PRO A 174 -4.72 3.35 6.90
N LEU A 175 -4.66 2.17 6.27
CA LEU A 175 -5.65 1.11 6.48
C LEU A 175 -5.62 0.62 7.93
N THR A 176 -4.41 0.44 8.50
CA THR A 176 -4.26 0.01 9.89
C THR A 176 -4.76 1.09 10.85
N TRP A 177 -4.51 2.37 10.55
CA TRP A 177 -5.04 3.51 11.32
C TRP A 177 -6.57 3.58 11.27
N LEU A 178 -7.16 3.40 10.08
CA LEU A 178 -8.61 3.38 9.89
C LEU A 178 -9.26 2.24 10.68
N ALA A 179 -8.71 1.03 10.59
CA ALA A 179 -9.22 -0.12 11.32
C ALA A 179 -9.12 0.08 12.85
N ALA A 180 -7.97 0.58 13.31
CA ALA A 180 -7.73 0.88 14.72
C ALA A 180 -8.68 1.98 15.26
N ALA A 181 -8.91 3.04 14.49
CA ALA A 181 -9.85 4.10 14.86
C ALA A 181 -11.30 3.59 14.95
N ARG A 182 -11.73 2.77 14.00
CA ARG A 182 -13.06 2.12 14.03
C ARG A 182 -13.23 1.23 15.24
N LEU A 183 -12.24 0.37 15.51
CA LEU A 183 -12.27 -0.56 16.64
C LEU A 183 -12.31 0.19 17.99
N ALA A 184 -11.57 1.30 18.11
CA ALA A 184 -11.55 2.12 19.31
C ALA A 184 -12.92 2.76 19.61
N ARG A 185 -13.65 3.18 18.57
CA ARG A 185 -14.97 3.82 18.69
C ARG A 185 -16.10 2.82 18.91
N ASN A 186 -16.10 1.74 18.13
CA ASN A 186 -17.09 0.69 18.21
C ASN A 186 -16.41 -0.68 18.05
N PRO A 187 -16.09 -1.37 19.16
CA PRO A 187 -15.42 -2.66 19.11
C PRO A 187 -16.23 -3.70 18.34
N SER A 188 -15.69 -4.17 17.21
CA SER A 188 -16.30 -5.20 16.38
C SER A 188 -15.25 -6.20 15.87
N ALA A 189 -15.68 -7.44 15.60
CA ALA A 189 -14.82 -8.45 14.98
C ALA A 189 -14.35 -8.00 13.59
N SER A 190 -15.21 -7.31 12.82
CA SER A 190 -14.85 -6.81 11.50
C SER A 190 -13.72 -5.77 11.53
N ALA A 191 -13.73 -4.84 12.49
CA ALA A 191 -12.66 -3.85 12.63
C ALA A 191 -11.35 -4.50 13.13
N LEU A 192 -11.45 -5.50 14.00
CA LEU A 192 -10.29 -6.28 14.46
C LEU A 192 -9.65 -7.07 13.31
N LEU A 193 -10.46 -7.76 12.51
CA LEU A 193 -9.98 -8.52 11.35
C LEU A 193 -9.39 -7.60 10.28
N LEU A 194 -9.99 -6.42 10.06
CA LEU A 194 -9.43 -5.42 9.13
C LEU A 194 -8.06 -4.92 9.61
N TRP A 195 -7.90 -4.74 10.93
CA TRP A 195 -6.62 -4.32 11.51
C TRP A 195 -5.57 -5.42 11.35
N ALA A 196 -5.90 -6.66 11.72
CA ALA A 196 -5.02 -7.82 11.54
C ALA A 196 -4.63 -8.01 10.06
N PHE A 197 -5.59 -7.86 9.15
CA PHE A 197 -5.35 -7.95 7.72
C PHE A 197 -4.40 -6.85 7.22
N GLY A 198 -4.62 -5.59 7.61
CA GLY A 198 -3.73 -4.49 7.24
C GLY A 198 -2.31 -4.69 7.78
N LEU A 199 -2.17 -5.19 9.01
CA LEU A 199 -0.84 -5.54 9.57
C LEU A 199 -0.19 -6.71 8.81
N ALA A 200 -0.95 -7.75 8.46
CA ALA A 200 -0.44 -8.87 7.65
C ALA A 200 0.09 -8.38 6.29
N LEU A 201 -0.61 -7.47 5.63
CA LEU A 201 -0.14 -6.85 4.38
C LEU A 201 1.20 -6.13 4.56
N THR A 202 1.42 -5.43 5.68
CA THR A 202 2.72 -4.78 5.94
C THR A 202 3.85 -5.80 6.17
N ILE A 203 3.57 -6.97 6.75
CA ILE A 203 4.55 -8.06 6.86
C ILE A 203 4.94 -8.58 5.47
N PHE A 204 3.95 -8.85 4.62
CA PHE A 204 4.19 -9.34 3.26
C PHE A 204 4.92 -8.33 2.36
N CYS A 205 4.89 -7.03 2.68
CA CYS A 205 5.66 -6.02 1.95
C CYS A 205 7.18 -6.20 2.07
N GLY A 206 7.67 -6.97 3.04
CA GLY A 206 9.08 -7.35 3.13
C GLY A 206 10.00 -6.36 3.84
N LEU A 207 9.45 -5.41 4.61
CA LEU A 207 10.24 -4.48 5.43
C LEU A 207 9.76 -4.45 6.89
N PRO A 208 10.35 -5.25 7.80
CA PRO A 208 9.89 -5.40 9.18
C PRO A 208 9.81 -4.09 9.96
N ALA A 209 10.73 -3.15 9.71
CA ALA A 209 10.71 -1.84 10.34
C ALA A 209 9.39 -1.10 10.08
N MET A 210 8.84 -1.21 8.86
CA MET A 210 7.56 -0.58 8.53
C MET A 210 6.37 -1.31 9.18
N THR A 211 6.43 -2.63 9.34
CA THR A 211 5.43 -3.37 10.12
C THR A 211 5.38 -2.90 11.57
N VAL A 212 6.54 -2.69 12.21
CA VAL A 212 6.62 -2.16 13.58
C VAL A 212 6.02 -0.76 13.64
N VAL A 213 6.34 0.10 12.68
CA VAL A 213 5.73 1.44 12.58
C VAL A 213 4.21 1.34 12.41
N ALA A 214 3.71 0.44 11.56
CA ALA A 214 2.28 0.23 11.35
C ALA A 214 1.59 -0.19 12.65
N ALA A 215 2.13 -1.21 13.32
CA ALA A 215 1.59 -1.73 14.58
C ALA A 215 1.58 -0.66 15.67
N PHE A 216 2.70 0.04 15.87
CA PHE A 216 2.82 1.05 16.92
C PHE A 216 1.94 2.27 16.66
N SER A 217 1.97 2.81 15.45
CA SER A 217 1.19 4.02 15.11
C SER A 217 -0.32 3.75 15.11
N SER A 218 -0.77 2.60 14.60
CA SER A 218 -2.19 2.21 14.67
C SER A 218 -2.65 1.94 16.12
N TRP A 219 -1.80 1.31 16.93
CA TRP A 219 -2.07 1.17 18.37
C TRP A 219 -2.21 2.53 19.04
N TRP A 220 -1.30 3.47 18.75
CA TRP A 220 -1.32 4.81 19.32
C TRP A 220 -2.59 5.59 18.94
N VAL A 221 -3.02 5.50 17.68
CA VAL A 221 -4.30 6.06 17.21
C VAL A 221 -5.47 5.49 18.03
N ALA A 222 -5.57 4.17 18.17
CA ALA A 222 -6.66 3.57 18.96
C ALA A 222 -6.58 3.94 20.45
N PHE A 223 -5.37 3.95 21.02
CA PHE A 223 -5.13 4.25 22.43
C PHE A 223 -5.54 5.68 22.79
N THR A 224 -5.22 6.66 21.94
CA THR A 224 -5.59 8.07 22.14
C THR A 224 -7.09 8.32 22.01
N LEU A 225 -7.80 7.49 21.22
CA LEU A 225 -9.26 7.54 21.10
C LEU A 225 -9.98 6.90 22.30
N ALA A 226 -9.32 6.01 23.05
CA ALA A 226 -9.87 5.44 24.28
C ALA A 226 -9.80 6.40 25.47
N ARG A 227 -10.94 6.58 26.14
CA ARG A 227 -11.12 7.53 27.24
C ARG A 227 -10.86 6.89 28.60
N PRO A 228 -11.71 5.98 29.13
CA PRO A 228 -11.43 5.33 30.40
C PRO A 228 -10.22 4.40 30.28
N TRP A 229 -9.43 4.32 31.36
CA TRP A 229 -8.29 3.41 31.47
C TRP A 229 -8.64 1.96 31.08
N ARG A 230 -9.81 1.46 31.50
CA ARG A 230 -10.29 0.12 31.13
C ARG A 230 -10.43 -0.09 29.62
N GLN A 231 -10.85 0.94 28.88
CA GLN A 231 -10.93 0.87 27.42
C GLN A 231 -9.54 0.89 26.78
N ARG A 232 -8.59 1.66 27.34
CA ARG A 232 -7.19 1.67 26.88
C ARG A 232 -6.53 0.30 27.03
N LEU A 233 -6.70 -0.35 28.18
CA LEU A 233 -6.25 -1.72 28.40
C LEU A 233 -6.87 -2.69 27.38
N ARG A 234 -8.18 -2.62 27.19
CA ARG A 234 -8.89 -3.45 26.20
C ARG A 234 -8.33 -3.23 24.79
N ILE A 235 -8.09 -1.98 24.38
CA ILE A 235 -7.51 -1.67 23.07
C ILE A 235 -6.11 -2.23 22.93
N THR A 236 -5.25 -2.11 23.95
CA THR A 236 -3.91 -2.70 23.90
C THR A 236 -3.96 -4.21 23.75
N LEU A 237 -4.87 -4.89 24.46
CA LEU A 237 -5.08 -6.34 24.29
C LEU A 237 -5.61 -6.69 22.89
N LEU A 238 -6.53 -5.89 22.34
CA LEU A 238 -7.04 -6.09 20.99
C LEU A 238 -5.98 -5.82 19.92
N ALA A 239 -5.08 -4.86 20.14
CA ALA A 239 -3.94 -4.58 19.26
C ALA A 239 -2.95 -5.74 19.28
N ALA A 240 -2.67 -6.31 20.46
CA ALA A 240 -1.85 -7.51 20.58
C ALA A 240 -2.50 -8.71 19.88
N LEU A 241 -3.82 -8.88 20.01
CA LEU A 241 -4.57 -9.90 19.28
C LEU A 241 -4.53 -9.67 17.77
N ALA A 242 -4.67 -8.43 17.30
CA ALA A 242 -4.56 -8.08 15.88
C ALA A 242 -3.16 -8.42 15.33
N ALA A 243 -2.10 -8.11 16.08
CA ALA A 243 -0.74 -8.44 15.72
C ALA A 243 -0.50 -9.96 15.70
N LEU A 244 -1.05 -10.71 16.66
CA LEU A 244 -0.99 -12.18 16.67
C LEU A 244 -1.70 -12.76 15.44
N LEU A 245 -2.93 -12.32 15.15
CA LEU A 245 -3.68 -12.74 13.97
C LEU A 245 -2.94 -12.38 12.68
N ALA A 246 -2.31 -11.21 12.62
CA ALA A 246 -1.49 -10.81 11.48
C ALA A 246 -0.29 -11.75 11.29
N GLY A 247 0.39 -12.13 12.38
CA GLY A 247 1.48 -13.10 12.36
C GLY A 247 1.03 -14.48 11.91
N LEU A 248 -0.16 -14.93 12.33
CA LEU A 248 -0.76 -16.18 11.87
C LEU A 248 -1.11 -16.14 10.38
N LEU A 249 -1.71 -15.04 9.90
CA LEU A 249 -2.00 -14.84 8.47
C LEU A 249 -0.72 -14.81 7.63
N ALA A 250 0.33 -14.18 8.16
CA ALA A 250 1.66 -14.15 7.55
C ALA A 250 2.52 -15.37 7.92
N GLY A 251 1.95 -16.42 8.51
CA GLY A 251 2.69 -17.57 9.02
C GLY A 251 3.51 -18.25 7.93
N ILE A 252 2.98 -18.32 6.69
CA ILE A 252 3.69 -18.86 5.52
C ILE A 252 4.98 -18.10 5.17
N GLN A 253 5.09 -16.83 5.59
CA GLN A 253 6.25 -15.98 5.36
C GLN A 253 7.22 -15.97 6.55
N LEU A 254 6.71 -16.21 7.77
CA LEU A 254 7.45 -16.06 9.02
C LEU A 254 7.98 -17.38 9.58
N LEU A 255 7.35 -18.50 9.24
CA LEU A 255 7.73 -19.82 9.72
C LEU A 255 8.54 -20.56 8.62
N PRO A 256 9.62 -21.26 9.00
CA PRO A 256 10.42 -22.06 8.09
C PRO A 256 9.68 -23.28 7.53
#